data_AF-A0A2G5TQ74-F1
#
_entry.id   AF-A0A2G5TQ74-F1
#
_cell.length_a   1.000
_cell.length_b   1.000
_cell.length_c   1.000
_cell.angle_alpha   90.00
_cell.angle_beta   90.00
_cell.angle_gamma   90.00
#
_symmetry.space_group_name_H-M   'P 1'
#
loop_
_entity.id
_entity.type
_entity.pdbx_description
1 polymer ?
#
loop_
_entity_poly.entity_id
_entity_poly.type
_entity_poly.pdbx_seq_one_letter_code
_entity_poly.pdbx_strand_id
1 'polypeptide(L)'
;MSGEQIVNDIITIINDGLNIGSFKFADIADKLLMIAGCGTFLKDMIGILNPDKPDPVMLMLFELDRKINQLSDKMAWEFDSLKAFIVENEFYADLAQTASTLMKFMQDTMNKPCQESYEIFKDVSQKTPPLLYAYKMISLLEQESTNPLKMAMKADRLRSKATYDKWRTIIDAVITQFLFLDTYINGMLWGGNMYGPNQLKSRIEALNKSMDQWRDEYKESYWDTVVPWLVHDTQDNHQDVGNAEKANMLQSSLDQGLTDDSFYLMVYNDCSGYENHAFYGASDQYFVSFRRGKCNVAIYRSRCFNQASEAEKKQIQFDVESCRYNTITGQTSN
;
A
#
# COMPACT_ATOMS: atom_id res chain seq x y z
N MET A 1 1.91 -5.97 35.51
CA MET A 1 2.79 -6.61 34.51
C MET A 1 4.22 -6.40 34.98
N SER A 2 5.10 -7.40 34.88
CA SER A 2 6.53 -7.19 35.18
C SER A 2 7.18 -6.35 34.07
N GLY A 3 8.28 -5.66 34.38
CA GLY A 3 9.05 -4.90 33.38
C GLY A 3 9.53 -5.77 32.22
N GLU A 4 9.99 -6.99 32.52
CA GLU A 4 10.40 -7.99 31.51
C GLU A 4 9.27 -8.30 30.53
N GLN A 5 8.04 -8.52 31.03
CA GLN A 5 6.90 -8.84 30.18
C GLN A 5 6.56 -7.67 29.23
N ILE A 6 6.58 -6.44 29.74
CA ILE A 6 6.33 -5.24 28.93
C ILE A 6 7.35 -5.14 27.80
N VAL A 7 8.65 -5.27 28.09
CA VAL A 7 9.70 -5.17 27.07
C VAL A 7 9.60 -6.32 26.06
N ASN A 8 9.29 -7.54 26.50
CA ASN A 8 9.12 -8.69 25.61
C ASN A 8 7.95 -8.53 24.63
N ASP A 9 6.84 -7.97 25.11
CA ASP A 9 5.67 -7.71 24.26
C ASP A 9 6.03 -6.68 23.17
N ILE A 10 6.81 -5.64 23.49
CA ILE A 10 7.30 -4.69 22.47
C ILE A 10 8.28 -5.34 21.51
N ILE A 11 9.20 -6.19 21.99
CA ILE A 11 10.11 -6.96 21.12
C ILE A 11 9.30 -7.78 20.10
N THR A 12 8.19 -8.39 20.52
CA THR A 12 7.27 -9.12 19.62
C THR A 12 6.71 -8.19 18.53
N ILE A 13 6.23 -7.00 18.89
CA ILE A 13 5.73 -6.01 17.92
C ILE A 13 6.80 -5.62 16.90
N ILE A 14 8.03 -5.35 17.36
CA ILE A 14 9.12 -4.96 16.46
C ILE A 14 9.56 -6.15 15.58
N ASN A 15 9.51 -7.40 16.08
CA ASN A 15 9.77 -8.59 15.27
C ASN A 15 8.73 -8.79 14.17
N ASP A 16 7.45 -8.56 14.46
CA ASP A 16 6.38 -8.60 13.44
C ASP A 16 6.70 -7.61 12.32
N GLY A 17 7.05 -6.37 12.68
CA GLY A 17 7.47 -5.35 11.73
C GLY A 17 8.73 -5.72 10.96
N LEU A 18 9.74 -6.32 11.60
CA LEU A 18 10.96 -6.77 10.94
C LEU A 18 10.72 -7.88 9.91
N ASN A 19 9.79 -8.80 10.19
CA ASN A 19 9.43 -9.89 9.28
C ASN A 19 8.80 -9.36 7.98
N ILE A 20 7.97 -8.34 8.10
CA ILE A 20 7.29 -7.68 6.97
C ILE A 20 8.22 -6.67 6.28
N GLY A 21 9.13 -6.07 7.04
CA GLY A 21 10.07 -5.05 6.61
C GLY A 21 9.61 -3.61 6.89
N SER A 22 8.49 -3.42 7.57
CA SER A 22 7.92 -2.11 7.87
C SER A 22 6.95 -2.16 9.04
N PHE A 23 6.48 -1.01 9.49
CA PHE A 23 5.32 -0.95 10.37
C PHE A 23 4.02 -1.18 9.57
N LYS A 24 3.03 -1.80 10.21
CA LYS A 24 1.67 -1.90 9.67
C LYS A 24 0.64 -1.47 10.70
N PHE A 25 -0.33 -0.69 10.25
CA PHE A 25 -1.33 -0.13 11.15
C PHE A 25 -2.10 -1.24 11.89
N ALA A 26 -2.54 -2.27 11.17
CA ALA A 26 -3.30 -3.39 11.72
C ALA A 26 -2.55 -4.12 12.85
N ASP A 27 -1.21 -4.16 12.80
CA ASP A 27 -0.38 -4.87 13.78
C ASP A 27 -0.10 -4.03 15.03
N ILE A 28 -0.34 -2.71 14.98
CA ILE A 28 -0.06 -1.74 16.05
C ILE A 28 -1.35 -1.20 16.70
N ALA A 29 -2.43 -1.05 15.94
CA ALA A 29 -3.63 -0.33 16.33
C ALA A 29 -4.26 -0.81 17.65
N ASP A 30 -4.16 -2.11 17.95
CA ASP A 30 -4.73 -2.71 19.16
C ASP A 30 -3.69 -2.94 20.26
N LYS A 31 -2.42 -2.62 19.99
CA LYS A 31 -1.30 -2.78 20.93
C LYS A 31 -0.84 -1.45 21.53
N LEU A 32 -1.59 -0.35 21.30
CA LEU A 32 -1.18 1.00 21.74
C LEU A 32 -0.97 1.11 23.26
N LEU A 33 -1.82 0.47 24.07
CA LEU A 33 -1.64 0.49 25.53
C LEU A 33 -0.34 -0.21 25.98
N MET A 34 0.11 -1.24 25.25
CA MET A 34 1.39 -1.91 25.54
C MET A 34 2.56 -0.96 25.21
N ILE A 35 2.50 -0.28 24.06
CA ILE A 35 3.51 0.69 23.64
C ILE A 35 3.61 1.85 24.64
N ALA A 36 2.48 2.41 25.06
CA ALA A 36 2.45 3.44 26.10
C ALA A 36 2.97 2.91 27.44
N GLY A 37 2.60 1.68 27.80
CA GLY A 37 3.11 1.00 28.99
C GLY A 37 4.63 0.86 29.01
N CYS A 38 5.25 0.62 27.85
CA CYS A 38 6.72 0.60 27.71
C CYS A 38 7.34 1.98 27.97
N GLY A 39 6.76 3.05 27.43
CA GLY A 39 7.20 4.41 27.71
C GLY A 39 7.08 4.78 29.19
N THR A 40 5.96 4.42 29.84
CA THR A 40 5.78 4.62 31.29
C THR A 40 6.79 3.81 32.09
N PHE A 41 6.98 2.54 31.75
CA PHE A 41 7.97 1.68 32.42
C PHE A 41 9.38 2.27 32.34
N LEU A 42 9.82 2.69 31.16
CA LEU A 42 11.15 3.27 30.98
C LEU A 42 11.33 4.57 31.75
N LYS A 43 10.29 5.39 31.83
CA LYS A 43 10.29 6.58 32.68
C LYS A 43 10.54 6.23 34.15
N ASP A 44 9.83 5.23 34.67
CA ASP A 44 9.94 4.83 36.08
C ASP A 44 11.31 4.20 36.39
N MET A 45 11.98 3.65 35.39
CA MET A 45 13.29 3.01 35.49
C MET A 45 14.49 3.96 35.35
N ILE A 46 14.26 5.25 35.05
CA ILE A 46 15.32 6.25 34.95
C ILE A 46 16.11 6.33 36.24
N GLY A 47 17.44 6.17 36.15
CA GLY A 47 18.35 6.20 37.29
C GLY A 47 18.32 4.96 38.19
N ILE A 48 17.40 4.01 37.94
CA ILE A 48 17.39 2.68 38.57
C ILE A 48 18.24 1.73 37.73
N LEU A 49 17.97 1.68 36.42
CA LEU A 49 18.70 0.84 35.49
C LEU A 49 20.07 1.44 35.17
N ASN A 50 21.08 0.58 35.09
CA ASN A 50 22.46 0.98 34.81
C ASN A 50 23.04 0.19 33.63
N PRO A 51 23.35 0.85 32.49
CA PRO A 51 23.96 0.20 31.33
C PRO A 51 25.27 -0.55 31.63
N ASP A 52 26.05 -0.07 32.60
CA ASP A 52 27.34 -0.67 32.99
C ASP A 52 27.18 -1.87 33.95
N LYS A 53 25.96 -2.14 34.42
CA LYS A 53 25.62 -3.27 35.31
C LYS A 53 24.37 -3.97 34.79
N PRO A 54 24.47 -4.75 33.69
CA PRO A 54 23.31 -5.29 33.00
C PRO A 54 22.56 -6.29 33.89
N ASP A 55 21.31 -5.97 34.22
CA ASP A 55 20.33 -6.91 34.73
C ASP A 55 19.51 -7.50 33.55
N PRO A 56 18.62 -8.49 33.79
CA PRO A 56 17.82 -9.09 32.72
C PRO A 56 17.01 -8.08 31.90
N VAL A 57 16.45 -7.06 32.54
CA VAL A 57 15.65 -6.02 31.88
C VAL A 57 16.53 -5.17 30.97
N MET A 58 17.73 -4.75 31.42
CA MET A 58 18.65 -3.99 30.58
C MET A 58 19.10 -4.75 29.34
N LEU A 59 19.35 -6.06 29.46
CA LEU A 59 19.70 -6.88 28.30
C LEU A 59 18.57 -6.93 27.27
N MET A 60 17.31 -6.99 27.72
CA MET A 60 16.14 -6.93 26.84
C MET A 60 15.98 -5.55 26.18
N LEU A 61 16.31 -4.46 26.88
CA LEU A 61 16.30 -3.12 26.29
C LEU A 61 17.36 -2.94 25.21
N PHE A 62 18.56 -3.51 25.40
CA PHE A 62 19.58 -3.56 24.34
C PHE A 62 19.13 -4.38 23.13
N GLU A 63 18.44 -5.49 23.36
CA GLU A 63 17.84 -6.25 22.27
C GLU A 63 16.77 -5.44 21.52
N LEU A 64 15.89 -4.77 22.26
CA LEU A 64 14.85 -3.92 21.69
C LEU A 64 15.45 -2.78 20.86
N ASP A 65 16.44 -2.06 21.38
CA ASP A 65 17.18 -1.03 20.65
C ASP A 65 17.74 -1.55 19.32
N ARG A 66 18.43 -2.70 19.35
CA ARG A 66 18.99 -3.31 18.14
C ARG A 66 17.90 -3.63 17.11
N LYS A 67 16.76 -4.15 17.55
CA LYS A 67 15.64 -4.49 16.64
C LYS A 67 14.98 -3.24 16.08
N ILE A 68 14.85 -2.18 16.88
CA ILE A 68 14.33 -0.89 16.43
C ILE A 68 15.27 -0.26 15.39
N ASN A 69 16.59 -0.32 15.61
CA ASN A 69 17.60 0.10 14.62
C ASN A 69 17.42 -0.66 13.30
N GLN A 70 17.33 -1.99 13.35
CA GLN A 70 17.12 -2.81 12.15
C GLN A 70 15.83 -2.47 11.40
N LEU A 71 14.74 -2.18 12.12
CA LEU A 71 13.47 -1.80 11.50
C LEU A 71 13.56 -0.39 10.91
N SER A 72 14.23 0.54 11.60
CA SER A 72 14.45 1.90 11.13
C SER A 72 15.25 1.94 9.84
N ASP A 73 16.27 1.07 9.70
CA ASP A 73 17.06 0.93 8.47
C ASP A 73 16.19 0.45 7.29
N LYS A 74 15.25 -0.47 7.53
CA LYS A 74 14.30 -0.90 6.49
C LYS A 74 13.30 0.20 6.13
N MET A 75 12.80 0.92 7.14
CA MET A 75 11.87 2.05 6.97
C MET A 75 12.49 3.24 6.25
N ALA A 76 13.82 3.39 6.27
CA ALA A 76 14.52 4.48 5.57
C ALA A 76 14.20 4.49 4.06
N TRP A 77 14.06 3.31 3.45
CA TRP A 77 13.71 3.20 2.03
C TRP A 77 12.29 3.70 1.70
N GLU A 78 11.34 3.57 2.63
CA GLU A 78 9.97 4.09 2.46
C GLU A 78 9.97 5.62 2.46
N PHE A 79 10.75 6.23 3.34
CA PHE A 79 10.96 7.68 3.34
C PHE A 79 11.73 8.16 2.10
N ASP A 80 12.76 7.43 1.66
CA ASP A 80 13.48 7.76 0.43
C ASP A 80 12.56 7.72 -0.79
N SER A 81 11.62 6.76 -0.83
CA SER A 81 10.60 6.69 -1.86
C SER A 81 9.66 7.91 -1.86
N LEU A 82 9.18 8.34 -0.68
CA LEU A 82 8.36 9.55 -0.57
C LEU A 82 9.12 10.81 -1.02
N LYS A 83 10.36 10.98 -0.55
CA LYS A 83 11.23 12.13 -0.89
C LYS A 83 11.52 12.20 -2.39
N ALA A 84 11.89 11.08 -3.00
CA ALA A 84 12.25 11.03 -4.42
C ALA A 84 11.05 11.31 -5.34
N PHE A 85 9.85 10.91 -4.92
CA PHE A 85 8.67 11.04 -5.74
C PHE A 85 8.05 12.44 -5.69
N ILE A 86 8.18 13.15 -4.56
CA ILE A 86 7.65 14.51 -4.39
C ILE A 86 8.80 15.50 -4.26
N VAL A 87 9.55 15.65 -5.36
CA VAL A 87 10.70 16.56 -5.48
C VAL A 87 10.35 18.01 -5.10
N GLU A 88 9.09 18.41 -5.29
CA GLU A 88 8.61 19.77 -5.02
C GLU A 88 8.19 20.01 -3.55
N ASN A 89 8.20 19.00 -2.69
CA ASN A 89 7.66 19.13 -1.33
C ASN A 89 8.71 18.78 -0.27
N GLU A 90 9.49 19.79 0.14
CA GLU A 90 10.46 19.73 1.23
C GLU A 90 9.90 19.10 2.52
N PHE A 91 8.57 19.10 2.68
CA PHE A 91 7.91 18.49 3.82
C PHE A 91 8.14 16.98 3.96
N TYR A 92 8.23 16.20 2.87
CA TYR A 92 8.50 14.76 3.01
C TYR A 92 9.92 14.47 3.51
N ALA A 93 10.86 15.36 3.20
CA ALA A 93 12.19 15.31 3.80
C ALA A 93 12.14 15.67 5.29
N ASP A 94 11.38 16.69 5.67
CA ASP A 94 11.18 17.09 7.07
C ASP A 94 10.47 15.99 7.88
N LEU A 95 9.47 15.31 7.31
CA LEU A 95 8.83 14.12 7.91
C LEU A 95 9.84 13.02 8.22
N ALA A 96 10.63 12.63 7.21
CA ALA A 96 11.64 11.59 7.34
C ALA A 96 12.68 11.92 8.41
N GLN A 97 13.18 13.16 8.38
CA GLN A 97 14.17 13.63 9.33
C GLN A 97 13.59 13.65 10.74
N THR A 98 12.35 14.12 10.90
CA THR A 98 11.67 14.18 12.19
C THR A 98 11.46 12.79 12.78
N ALA A 99 10.90 11.85 12.01
CA ALA A 99 10.70 10.47 12.46
C ALA A 99 12.04 9.82 12.86
N SER A 100 13.08 9.97 12.03
CA SER A 100 14.41 9.42 12.31
C SER A 100 15.02 10.02 13.58
N THR A 101 14.95 11.34 13.75
CA THR A 101 15.46 12.04 14.93
C THR A 101 14.75 11.58 16.19
N LEU A 102 13.41 11.51 16.18
CA LEU A 102 12.63 11.07 17.33
C LEU A 102 12.89 9.61 17.69
N MET A 103 13.01 8.72 16.70
CA MET A 103 13.36 7.31 16.95
C MET A 103 14.72 7.17 17.64
N LYS A 104 15.73 7.92 17.20
CA LYS A 104 17.07 7.89 17.82
C LYS A 104 17.03 8.34 19.27
N PHE A 105 16.36 9.46 19.56
CA PHE A 105 16.25 9.92 20.95
C PHE A 105 15.38 9.00 21.80
N MET A 106 14.34 8.39 21.24
CA MET A 106 13.57 7.34 21.91
C MET A 106 14.49 6.17 22.29
N GLN A 107 15.34 5.72 21.37
CA GLN A 107 16.30 4.64 21.62
C GLN A 107 17.36 5.00 22.66
N ASP A 108 17.80 6.26 22.71
CA ASP A 108 18.70 6.73 23.77
C ASP A 108 18.08 6.54 25.16
N THR A 109 16.75 6.67 25.30
CA THR A 109 16.07 6.39 26.57
C THR A 109 16.06 4.91 26.95
N MET A 110 16.18 4.00 25.98
CA MET A 110 16.27 2.55 26.19
C MET A 110 17.70 2.11 26.49
N ASN A 111 18.67 2.63 25.72
CA ASN A 111 20.08 2.27 25.81
C ASN A 111 20.78 2.92 27.02
N LYS A 112 20.35 4.12 27.38
CA LYS A 112 20.90 4.92 28.47
C LYS A 112 19.76 5.54 29.28
N PRO A 113 19.04 4.76 30.11
CA PRO A 113 17.90 5.24 30.91
C PRO A 113 18.36 6.16 32.06
N CYS A 114 18.70 7.40 31.74
CA CYS A 114 19.14 8.42 32.68
C CYS A 114 18.33 9.72 32.50
N GLN A 115 18.49 10.65 33.45
CA GLN A 115 17.75 11.90 33.43
C GLN A 115 18.05 12.73 32.18
N GLU A 116 19.29 12.67 31.69
CA GLU A 116 19.74 13.44 30.52
C GLU A 116 19.06 12.96 29.23
N SER A 117 19.03 11.64 28.98
CA SER A 117 18.37 11.09 27.78
C SER A 117 16.87 11.38 27.80
N TYR A 118 16.23 11.31 28.97
CA TYR A 118 14.83 11.66 29.16
C TYR A 118 14.54 13.13 28.85
N GLU A 119 15.28 14.08 29.44
CA GLU A 119 15.02 15.51 29.23
C GLU A 119 15.32 15.92 27.79
N ILE A 120 16.36 15.36 27.15
CA ILE A 120 16.64 15.59 25.73
C ILE A 120 15.49 15.08 24.87
N PHE A 121 15.06 13.83 25.08
CA PHE A 121 13.96 13.26 24.30
C PHE A 121 12.65 14.03 24.49
N LYS A 122 12.38 14.48 25.72
CA LYS A 122 11.23 15.33 26.04
C LYS A 122 11.29 16.68 25.32
N ASP A 123 12.43 17.37 25.34
CA ASP A 123 12.59 18.66 24.65
C ASP A 123 12.38 18.52 23.12
N VAL A 124 12.97 17.49 22.52
CA VAL A 124 12.83 17.22 21.07
C VAL A 124 11.38 16.84 20.72
N SER A 125 10.73 16.01 21.53
CA SER A 125 9.34 15.60 21.33
C SER A 125 8.35 16.77 21.46
N GLN A 126 8.66 17.76 22.30
CA GLN A 126 7.85 18.98 22.44
C GLN A 126 8.02 19.92 21.25
N LYS A 127 9.24 20.03 20.71
CA LYS A 127 9.54 20.86 19.52
C LYS A 127 9.01 20.24 18.23
N THR A 128 8.99 18.91 18.16
CA THR A 128 8.58 18.15 16.97
C THR A 128 7.57 17.05 17.32
N PRO A 129 6.32 17.38 17.71
CA PRO A 129 5.37 16.36 18.16
C PRO A 129 4.97 15.42 17.01
N PRO A 130 5.09 14.08 17.17
CA PRO A 130 4.71 13.12 16.13
C PRO A 130 3.29 13.35 15.58
N LEU A 131 2.33 13.62 16.46
CA LEU A 131 0.93 13.92 16.10
C LEU A 131 0.80 15.03 15.06
N LEU A 132 1.56 16.13 15.21
CA LEU A 132 1.52 17.26 14.29
C LEU A 132 1.98 16.85 12.89
N TYR A 133 3.06 16.08 12.81
CA TYR A 133 3.64 15.62 11.55
C TYR A 133 2.74 14.61 10.85
N ALA A 134 2.14 13.69 11.62
CA ALA A 134 1.16 12.76 11.11
C ALA A 134 -0.07 13.49 10.52
N TYR A 135 -0.59 14.52 11.20
CA TYR A 135 -1.73 15.30 10.70
C TYR A 135 -1.41 16.08 9.44
N LYS A 136 -0.23 16.69 9.38
CA LYS A 136 0.24 17.36 8.16
C LYS A 136 0.38 16.38 7.00
N MET A 137 0.93 15.18 7.24
CA MET A 137 1.01 14.13 6.22
C MET A 137 -0.39 13.73 5.72
N ILE A 138 -1.35 13.49 6.61
CA ILE A 138 -2.73 13.17 6.23
C ILE A 138 -3.33 14.29 5.39
N SER A 139 -3.13 15.55 5.78
CA SER A 139 -3.64 16.72 5.04
C SER A 139 -3.07 16.81 3.61
N LEU A 140 -1.81 16.40 3.40
CA LEU A 140 -1.23 16.29 2.06
C LEU A 140 -1.85 15.13 1.27
N LEU A 141 -2.05 13.98 1.91
CA LEU A 141 -2.69 12.84 1.25
C LEU A 141 -4.14 13.11 0.83
N GLU A 142 -4.83 14.06 1.45
CA GLU A 142 -6.16 14.48 1.04
C GLU A 142 -6.17 15.25 -0.30
N GLN A 143 -5.05 15.88 -0.68
CA GLN A 143 -4.94 16.66 -1.90
C GLN A 143 -4.34 15.84 -3.05
N GLU A 144 -4.95 15.89 -4.25
CA GLU A 144 -4.49 15.10 -5.39
C GLU A 144 -3.05 15.41 -5.82
N SER A 145 -2.65 16.69 -5.78
CA SER A 145 -1.34 17.16 -6.22
C SER A 145 -0.18 16.85 -5.26
N THR A 146 -0.47 16.42 -4.04
CA THR A 146 0.53 16.07 -3.03
C THR A 146 0.38 14.65 -2.52
N ASN A 147 -0.64 13.91 -2.97
CA ASN A 147 -0.83 12.51 -2.67
C ASN A 147 0.01 11.63 -3.63
N PRO A 148 1.08 10.99 -3.15
CA PRO A 148 1.98 10.22 -4.00
C PRO A 148 1.31 9.00 -4.63
N LEU A 149 0.34 8.38 -3.94
CA LEU A 149 -0.43 7.27 -4.49
C LEU A 149 -1.23 7.73 -5.70
N LYS A 150 -1.99 8.83 -5.59
CA LYS A 150 -2.82 9.35 -6.70
C LYS A 150 -1.95 9.81 -7.87
N MET A 151 -0.88 10.54 -7.57
CA MET A 151 0.09 10.98 -8.58
C MET A 151 0.74 9.80 -9.31
N ALA A 152 1.14 8.75 -8.59
CA ALA A 152 1.74 7.57 -9.21
C ALA A 152 0.75 6.77 -10.05
N MET A 153 -0.49 6.62 -9.58
CA MET A 153 -1.57 6.00 -10.37
C MET A 153 -1.89 6.80 -11.62
N LYS A 154 -1.73 8.13 -11.60
CA LYS A 154 -1.89 8.99 -12.77
C LYS A 154 -0.72 8.85 -13.76
N ALA A 155 0.49 8.65 -13.26
CA ALA A 155 1.69 8.46 -14.07
C ALA A 155 1.80 7.04 -14.66
N ASP A 156 1.29 6.04 -13.94
CA ASP A 156 1.19 4.66 -14.39
C ASP A 156 0.04 4.52 -15.40
N ARG A 157 0.39 4.41 -16.69
CA ARG A 157 -0.59 4.27 -17.78
C ARG A 157 -1.49 3.04 -17.63
N LEU A 158 -0.99 1.97 -17.00
CA LEU A 158 -1.77 0.76 -16.76
C LEU A 158 -2.61 0.84 -15.48
N ARG A 159 -2.36 1.84 -14.62
CA ARG A 159 -2.97 1.93 -13.28
C ARG A 159 -2.85 0.60 -12.55
N SER A 160 -1.62 0.08 -12.48
CA SER A 160 -1.38 -1.30 -12.07
C SER A 160 -1.66 -1.54 -10.59
N LYS A 161 -1.99 -2.79 -10.26
CA LYS A 161 -2.11 -3.24 -8.88
C LYS A 161 -0.81 -3.02 -8.10
N ALA A 162 0.33 -3.28 -8.74
CA ALA A 162 1.64 -3.12 -8.14
C ALA A 162 1.92 -1.67 -7.72
N THR A 163 1.59 -0.69 -8.58
CA THR A 163 1.74 0.73 -8.24
C THR A 163 0.88 1.12 -7.04
N TYR A 164 -0.39 0.69 -7.03
CA TYR A 164 -1.31 0.99 -5.93
C TYR A 164 -0.82 0.40 -4.60
N ASP A 165 -0.53 -0.90 -4.61
CA ASP A 165 -0.16 -1.66 -3.42
C ASP A 165 1.19 -1.18 -2.85
N LYS A 166 2.14 -0.81 -3.72
CA LYS A 166 3.39 -0.16 -3.31
C LYS A 166 3.09 1.09 -2.50
N TRP A 167 2.41 2.08 -3.09
CA TRP A 167 2.21 3.38 -2.44
C TRP A 167 1.33 3.31 -1.20
N ARG A 168 0.32 2.45 -1.19
CA ARG A 168 -0.46 2.17 0.02
C ARG A 168 0.43 1.65 1.15
N THR A 169 1.33 0.74 0.84
CA THR A 169 2.27 0.17 1.82
C THR A 169 3.22 1.23 2.39
N ILE A 170 3.79 2.09 1.52
CA ILE A 170 4.67 3.19 1.94
C ILE A 170 3.93 4.13 2.91
N ILE A 171 2.72 4.54 2.54
CA ILE A 171 1.89 5.46 3.33
C ILE A 171 1.54 4.84 4.68
N ASP A 172 1.06 3.60 4.71
CA ASP A 172 0.68 2.88 5.94
C ASP A 172 1.88 2.75 6.89
N ALA A 173 3.06 2.41 6.34
CA ALA A 173 4.27 2.24 7.12
C ALA A 173 4.71 3.53 7.81
N VAL A 174 4.79 4.63 7.06
CA VAL A 174 5.26 5.92 7.57
C VAL A 174 4.29 6.50 8.60
N ILE A 175 2.99 6.49 8.32
CA ILE A 175 2.00 7.04 9.26
C ILE A 175 1.91 6.19 10.53
N THR A 176 2.07 4.87 10.42
CA THR A 176 2.09 3.97 11.58
C THR A 176 3.33 4.17 12.44
N GLN A 177 4.48 4.50 11.86
CA GLN A 177 5.67 4.87 12.63
C GLN A 177 5.42 6.10 13.53
N PHE A 178 4.71 7.11 13.02
CA PHE A 178 4.31 8.25 13.85
C PHE A 178 3.32 7.85 14.95
N LEU A 179 2.39 6.93 14.68
CA LEU A 179 1.49 6.40 15.71
C LEU A 179 2.27 5.67 16.81
N PHE A 180 3.26 4.85 16.44
CA PHE A 180 4.14 4.18 17.41
C PHE A 180 4.88 5.19 18.29
N LEU A 181 5.53 6.19 17.68
CA LEU A 181 6.24 7.25 18.38
C LEU A 181 5.34 8.06 19.32
N ASP A 182 4.18 8.53 18.83
CA ASP A 182 3.23 9.32 19.61
C ASP A 182 2.74 8.54 20.84
N THR A 183 2.52 7.23 20.66
CA THR A 183 2.05 6.34 21.71
C THR A 183 3.13 6.11 22.77
N TYR A 184 4.38 5.86 22.36
CA TYR A 184 5.49 5.72 23.28
C TYR A 184 5.69 7.00 24.10
N ILE A 185 5.71 8.15 23.43
CA ILE A 185 5.86 9.47 24.05
C ILE A 185 4.71 9.75 25.03
N ASN A 186 3.47 9.39 24.68
CA ASN A 186 2.31 9.55 25.56
C ASN A 186 2.47 8.80 26.88
N GLY A 187 2.97 7.57 26.82
CA GLY A 187 3.27 6.77 28.00
C GLY A 187 4.38 7.38 28.86
N MET A 188 5.47 7.81 28.22
CA MET A 188 6.65 8.32 28.91
C MET A 188 6.44 9.73 29.51
N LEU A 189 5.83 10.65 28.76
CA LEU A 189 5.78 12.07 29.10
C LEU A 189 4.42 12.56 29.59
N TRP A 190 3.33 11.94 29.16
CA TRP A 190 1.97 12.48 29.35
C TRP A 190 1.03 11.58 30.15
N GLY A 191 1.60 10.62 30.88
CA GLY A 191 0.88 9.80 31.85
C GLY A 191 -0.15 8.86 31.22
N GLY A 192 0.00 8.50 29.95
CA GLY A 192 -0.84 7.48 29.32
C GLY A 192 -2.32 7.90 29.14
N ASN A 193 -2.62 9.20 29.02
CA ASN A 193 -4.01 9.65 28.80
C ASN A 193 -4.60 9.20 27.44
N MET A 194 -3.74 8.74 26.52
CA MET A 194 -4.06 8.22 25.19
C MET A 194 -4.86 9.14 24.27
N TYR A 195 -5.02 10.44 24.59
CA TYR A 195 -5.78 11.35 23.73
C TYR A 195 -5.16 11.48 22.33
N GLY A 196 -3.88 11.86 22.24
CA GLY A 196 -3.16 11.98 20.97
C GLY A 196 -3.14 10.68 20.15
N PRO A 197 -2.68 9.57 20.74
CA PRO A 197 -2.65 8.27 20.06
C PRO A 197 -4.01 7.80 19.55
N ASN A 198 -5.08 7.96 20.34
CA ASN A 198 -6.42 7.54 19.92
C ASN A 198 -6.96 8.43 18.79
N GLN A 199 -6.72 9.75 18.86
CA GLN A 199 -7.09 10.65 17.77
C GLN A 199 -6.34 10.31 16.49
N LEU A 200 -5.04 10.00 16.58
CA LEU A 200 -4.25 9.58 15.43
C LEU A 200 -4.70 8.23 14.88
N LYS A 201 -4.98 7.23 15.74
CA LYS A 201 -5.56 5.94 15.34
C LYS A 201 -6.82 6.14 14.50
N SER A 202 -7.80 6.91 14.99
CA SER A 202 -9.04 7.16 14.26
C SER A 202 -8.84 7.88 12.92
N ARG A 203 -7.84 8.77 12.83
CA ARG A 203 -7.50 9.45 11.58
C ARG A 203 -6.85 8.51 10.57
N ILE A 204 -6.00 7.59 11.01
CA ILE A 204 -5.41 6.56 10.16
C ILE A 204 -6.48 5.58 9.67
N GLU A 205 -7.45 5.20 10.52
CA GLU A 205 -8.60 4.38 10.11
C GLU A 205 -9.44 5.06 9.03
N ALA A 206 -9.67 6.38 9.15
CA ALA A 206 -10.36 7.15 8.13
C ALA A 206 -9.57 7.22 6.82
N LEU A 207 -8.25 7.45 6.90
CA LEU A 207 -7.37 7.43 5.73
C LEU A 207 -7.37 6.07 5.03
N ASN A 208 -7.33 4.97 5.78
CA ASN A 208 -7.39 3.62 5.24
C ASN A 208 -8.71 3.37 4.48
N LYS A 209 -9.85 3.82 5.03
CA LYS A 209 -11.14 3.77 4.33
C LYS A 209 -11.13 4.59 3.04
N SER A 210 -10.54 5.79 3.05
CA SER A 210 -10.38 6.60 1.83
C SER A 210 -9.51 5.89 0.79
N MET A 211 -8.42 5.23 1.21
CA MET A 211 -7.60 4.42 0.31
C MET A 211 -8.31 3.14 -0.16
N ASP A 212 -9.27 2.59 0.57
CA ASP A 212 -10.11 1.51 0.04
C ASP A 212 -11.04 2.04 -1.05
N GLN A 213 -11.69 3.19 -0.80
CA GLN A 213 -12.57 3.84 -1.77
C GLN A 213 -11.84 4.21 -3.06
N TRP A 214 -10.66 4.84 -2.98
CA TRP A 214 -9.87 5.17 -4.17
C TRP A 214 -9.48 3.93 -4.96
N ARG A 215 -9.20 2.80 -4.28
CA ARG A 215 -8.88 1.53 -4.94
C ARG A 215 -10.05 1.06 -5.80
N ASP A 216 -11.26 1.12 -5.25
CA ASP A 216 -12.47 0.72 -5.96
C ASP A 216 -12.80 1.68 -7.12
N GLU A 217 -12.58 2.98 -6.95
CA GLU A 217 -12.70 3.97 -8.04
C GLU A 217 -11.74 3.67 -9.21
N TYR A 218 -10.50 3.25 -8.92
CA TYR A 218 -9.54 2.87 -9.96
C TYR A 218 -9.94 1.57 -10.67
N LYS A 219 -10.47 0.58 -9.94
CA LYS A 219 -11.00 -0.66 -10.51
C LYS A 219 -12.14 -0.46 -11.50
N GLU A 220 -12.91 0.62 -11.35
CA GLU A 220 -13.99 0.92 -12.29
C GLU A 220 -13.53 1.85 -13.43
N SER A 221 -12.77 2.90 -13.11
CA SER A 221 -12.43 3.98 -14.06
C SER A 221 -11.36 3.62 -15.10
N TYR A 222 -10.71 2.47 -14.99
CA TYR A 222 -9.69 2.04 -15.97
C TYR A 222 -10.27 1.71 -17.34
N TRP A 223 -11.53 1.25 -17.42
CA TRP A 223 -12.11 0.70 -18.66
C TRP A 223 -12.13 1.73 -19.79
N ASP A 224 -12.66 2.92 -19.53
CA ASP A 224 -12.80 3.97 -20.56
C ASP A 224 -11.49 4.71 -20.88
N THR A 225 -10.41 4.40 -20.16
CA THR A 225 -9.13 5.13 -20.28
C THR A 225 -7.97 4.21 -20.66
N VAL A 226 -7.67 3.23 -19.83
CA VAL A 226 -6.54 2.30 -19.99
C VAL A 226 -6.78 1.36 -21.17
N VAL A 227 -7.98 0.78 -21.32
CA VAL A 227 -8.24 -0.22 -22.37
C VAL A 227 -8.13 0.36 -23.78
N PRO A 228 -8.76 1.52 -24.11
CA PRO A 228 -8.59 2.13 -25.42
C PRO A 228 -7.13 2.47 -25.73
N TRP A 229 -6.41 3.05 -24.76
CA TRP A 229 -5.00 3.37 -24.93
C TRP A 229 -4.17 2.10 -25.21
N LEU A 230 -4.31 1.08 -24.38
CA LEU A 230 -3.56 -0.17 -24.46
C LEU A 230 -3.77 -0.88 -25.81
N VAL A 231 -5.02 -0.94 -26.28
CA VAL A 231 -5.36 -1.54 -27.57
C VAL A 231 -4.74 -0.76 -28.72
N HIS A 232 -4.91 0.56 -28.74
CA HIS A 232 -4.36 1.40 -29.80
C HIS A 232 -2.83 1.36 -29.84
N ASP A 233 -2.17 1.43 -28.67
CA ASP A 233 -0.72 1.36 -28.55
C ASP A 233 -0.20 0.01 -29.07
N THR A 234 -0.85 -1.09 -28.68
CA THR A 234 -0.48 -2.43 -29.16
C THR A 234 -0.64 -2.56 -30.67
N GLN A 235 -1.73 -2.03 -31.23
CA GLN A 235 -1.98 -2.09 -32.67
C GLN A 235 -0.95 -1.25 -33.45
N ASP A 236 -0.68 -0.02 -33.02
CA ASP A 236 0.15 0.92 -33.76
C ASP A 236 1.64 0.60 -33.68
N ASN A 237 2.12 0.20 -32.50
CA ASN A 237 3.55 0.07 -32.20
C ASN A 237 4.11 -1.35 -32.40
N HIS A 238 3.26 -2.36 -32.59
CA HIS A 238 3.69 -3.76 -32.75
C HIS A 238 3.24 -4.39 -34.07
N GLN A 239 3.36 -3.64 -35.18
CA GLN A 239 2.99 -4.14 -36.51
C GLN A 239 3.95 -5.19 -37.08
N ASP A 240 5.09 -5.40 -36.41
CA ASP A 240 6.13 -6.38 -36.71
C ASP A 240 5.81 -7.79 -36.21
N VAL A 241 4.88 -7.92 -35.25
CA VAL A 241 4.48 -9.21 -34.68
C VAL A 241 3.08 -9.66 -35.12
N GLY A 242 2.84 -10.97 -35.07
CA GLY A 242 1.54 -11.57 -35.41
C GLY A 242 0.47 -11.37 -34.34
N ASN A 243 -0.79 -11.68 -34.69
CA ASN A 243 -1.95 -11.46 -33.80
C ASN A 243 -1.87 -12.25 -32.49
N ALA A 244 -1.31 -13.45 -32.48
CA ALA A 244 -1.13 -14.23 -31.25
C ALA A 244 -0.21 -13.52 -30.25
N GLU A 245 0.87 -12.92 -30.74
CA GLU A 245 1.81 -12.16 -29.91
C GLU A 245 1.18 -10.86 -29.39
N LYS A 246 0.44 -10.14 -30.24
CA LYS A 246 -0.36 -8.98 -29.80
C LYS A 246 -1.38 -9.37 -28.73
N ALA A 247 -2.02 -10.54 -28.86
CA ALA A 247 -2.97 -11.02 -27.87
C ALA A 247 -2.27 -11.30 -26.53
N ASN A 248 -1.09 -11.92 -26.55
CA ASN A 248 -0.28 -12.17 -25.35
C ASN A 248 0.15 -10.85 -24.67
N MET A 249 0.54 -9.84 -25.44
CA MET A 249 0.91 -8.52 -24.94
C MET A 249 -0.28 -7.84 -24.23
N LEU A 250 -1.45 -7.81 -24.89
CA LEU A 250 -2.67 -7.26 -24.31
C LEU A 250 -3.09 -8.01 -23.04
N GLN A 251 -3.07 -9.34 -23.06
CA GLN A 251 -3.36 -10.15 -21.87
C GLN A 251 -2.41 -9.80 -20.72
N SER A 252 -1.10 -9.79 -20.98
CA SER A 252 -0.08 -9.49 -19.97
C SER A 252 -0.24 -8.10 -19.36
N SER A 253 -0.67 -7.12 -20.15
CA SER A 253 -0.95 -5.76 -19.66
C SER A 253 -2.26 -5.65 -18.87
N LEU A 254 -3.32 -6.33 -19.32
CA LEU A 254 -4.59 -6.38 -18.60
C LEU A 254 -4.46 -7.09 -17.24
N ASP A 255 -3.66 -8.16 -17.17
CA ASP A 255 -3.37 -8.89 -15.93
C ASP A 255 -2.62 -8.05 -14.88
N GLN A 256 -1.92 -6.99 -15.30
CA GLN A 256 -1.24 -6.05 -14.40
C GLN A 256 -2.17 -4.95 -13.87
N GLY A 257 -3.25 -4.64 -14.58
CA GLY A 257 -4.19 -3.58 -14.24
C GLY A 257 -4.84 -3.81 -12.87
N LEU A 258 -5.11 -2.72 -12.15
CA LEU A 258 -5.89 -2.80 -10.92
C LEU A 258 -7.38 -3.00 -11.26
N THR A 259 -7.80 -4.26 -11.42
CA THR A 259 -9.20 -4.65 -11.65
C THR A 259 -9.47 -6.03 -11.04
N ASP A 260 -10.75 -6.34 -10.81
CA ASP A 260 -11.21 -7.70 -10.46
C ASP A 260 -11.90 -8.39 -11.66
N ASP A 261 -11.93 -7.73 -12.82
CA ASP A 261 -12.57 -8.23 -14.04
C ASP A 261 -11.78 -9.39 -14.66
N SER A 262 -12.49 -10.26 -15.38
CA SER A 262 -11.89 -11.24 -16.28
C SER A 262 -12.10 -10.82 -17.73
N PHE A 263 -11.15 -11.12 -18.60
CA PHE A 263 -11.19 -10.65 -19.98
C PHE A 263 -11.36 -11.79 -20.98
N TYR A 264 -12.22 -11.54 -21.97
CA TYR A 264 -12.23 -12.27 -23.23
C TYR A 264 -11.62 -11.37 -24.29
N LEU A 265 -10.54 -11.83 -24.91
CA LEU A 265 -9.74 -11.06 -25.86
C LEU A 265 -9.65 -11.81 -27.19
N MET A 266 -9.88 -11.09 -28.28
CA MET A 266 -9.67 -11.58 -29.63
C MET A 266 -8.84 -10.58 -30.44
N VAL A 267 -7.77 -11.07 -31.05
CA VAL A 267 -6.98 -10.33 -32.03
C VAL A 267 -6.96 -11.11 -33.33
N TYR A 268 -7.40 -10.49 -34.41
CA TYR A 268 -7.55 -11.16 -35.70
C TYR A 268 -7.16 -10.23 -36.86
N ASN A 269 -6.97 -10.83 -38.04
CA ASN A 269 -6.54 -10.09 -39.23
C ASN A 269 -7.55 -9.02 -39.61
N ASP A 270 -7.07 -8.00 -40.31
CA ASP A 270 -7.94 -7.01 -40.95
C ASP A 270 -8.94 -7.71 -41.91
N CYS A 271 -10.19 -7.29 -41.86
CA CYS A 271 -11.24 -7.72 -42.77
C CYS A 271 -12.13 -6.53 -43.14
N SER A 272 -12.56 -6.49 -44.41
CA SER A 272 -13.42 -5.43 -44.95
C SER A 272 -14.89 -5.66 -44.57
N GLY A 273 -15.73 -4.63 -44.60
CA GLY A 273 -17.17 -4.68 -44.25
C GLY A 273 -17.48 -4.65 -42.75
N TYR A 274 -18.45 -3.82 -42.33
CA TYR A 274 -18.95 -3.80 -40.94
C TYR A 274 -19.75 -5.07 -40.61
N GLU A 275 -20.35 -5.68 -41.64
CA GLU A 275 -21.17 -6.89 -41.58
C GLU A 275 -20.37 -8.15 -41.22
N ASN A 276 -19.04 -8.08 -41.28
CA ASN A 276 -18.13 -9.17 -40.92
C ASN A 276 -17.76 -9.16 -39.42
N HIS A 277 -18.43 -8.32 -38.63
CA HIS A 277 -18.24 -8.22 -37.18
C HIS A 277 -19.59 -8.46 -36.48
N ALA A 278 -19.74 -9.59 -35.78
CA ALA A 278 -20.93 -9.92 -35.01
C ALA A 278 -20.67 -9.80 -33.50
N PHE A 279 -20.08 -8.69 -33.09
CA PHE A 279 -19.77 -8.43 -31.69
C PHE A 279 -20.67 -7.32 -31.16
N TYR A 280 -21.37 -7.61 -30.06
CA TYR A 280 -22.27 -6.67 -29.40
C TYR A 280 -22.15 -6.84 -27.89
N GLY A 281 -22.19 -5.74 -27.16
CA GLY A 281 -22.14 -5.73 -25.70
C GLY A 281 -22.47 -4.34 -25.17
N ALA A 282 -22.68 -4.25 -23.86
CA ALA A 282 -22.82 -2.96 -23.19
C ALA A 282 -21.49 -2.19 -23.30
N SER A 283 -21.56 -0.87 -23.52
CA SER A 283 -20.36 -0.03 -23.73
C SER A 283 -19.39 -0.07 -22.55
N ASP A 284 -19.91 -0.31 -21.35
CA ASP A 284 -19.12 -0.45 -20.13
C ASP A 284 -18.53 -1.85 -19.98
N GLN A 285 -18.78 -2.82 -20.87
CA GLN A 285 -18.21 -4.17 -20.80
C GLN A 285 -17.51 -4.61 -22.08
N TYR A 286 -17.66 -3.85 -23.14
CA TYR A 286 -17.24 -4.25 -24.47
C TYR A 286 -16.53 -3.12 -25.22
N PHE A 287 -15.35 -3.44 -25.76
CA PHE A 287 -14.50 -2.51 -26.50
C PHE A 287 -14.01 -3.15 -27.80
N VAL A 288 -14.03 -2.38 -28.90
CA VAL A 288 -13.46 -2.79 -30.18
C VAL A 288 -12.64 -1.71 -30.84
N SER A 289 -11.60 -2.14 -31.55
CA SER A 289 -10.81 -1.32 -32.44
C SER A 289 -10.56 -2.08 -33.74
N PHE A 290 -11.15 -1.59 -34.82
CA PHE A 290 -11.09 -2.22 -36.13
C PHE A 290 -10.13 -1.48 -37.08
N ARG A 291 -9.46 -2.24 -37.95
CA ARG A 291 -8.62 -1.77 -39.06
C ARG A 291 -7.49 -0.82 -38.64
N ARG A 292 -6.92 -1.07 -37.47
CA ARG A 292 -5.79 -0.29 -36.93
C ARG A 292 -4.59 -1.21 -36.76
N GLY A 293 -3.41 -0.77 -37.18
CA GLY A 293 -2.20 -1.58 -37.01
C GLY A 293 -2.22 -2.94 -37.73
N LYS A 294 -2.96 -3.04 -38.84
CA LYS A 294 -3.16 -4.27 -39.64
C LYS A 294 -3.88 -5.42 -38.90
N CYS A 295 -4.60 -5.13 -37.83
CA CYS A 295 -5.44 -6.10 -37.15
C CYS A 295 -6.73 -5.47 -36.60
N ASN A 296 -7.60 -6.34 -36.11
CA ASN A 296 -8.81 -6.01 -35.38
C ASN A 296 -8.67 -6.56 -33.95
N VAL A 297 -9.18 -5.81 -32.97
CA VAL A 297 -9.18 -6.21 -31.56
C VAL A 297 -10.60 -6.08 -31.01
N ALA A 298 -11.06 -7.12 -30.33
CA ALA A 298 -12.30 -7.12 -29.54
C ALA A 298 -11.99 -7.59 -28.12
N ILE A 299 -12.45 -6.82 -27.14
CA ILE A 299 -12.29 -7.12 -25.71
C ILE A 299 -13.66 -7.06 -25.05
N TYR A 300 -13.98 -8.11 -24.30
CA TYR A 300 -15.11 -8.14 -23.38
C TYR A 300 -14.58 -8.33 -21.96
N ARG A 301 -15.06 -7.52 -21.01
CA ARG A 301 -14.83 -7.74 -19.58
C ARG A 301 -16.03 -8.36 -18.90
N SER A 302 -15.77 -9.42 -18.15
CA SER A 302 -16.72 -10.07 -17.27
C SER A 302 -16.48 -9.67 -15.83
N ARG A 303 -17.50 -9.06 -15.22
CA ARG A 303 -17.51 -8.69 -13.80
C ARG A 303 -17.82 -9.88 -12.87
N CYS A 304 -18.34 -10.98 -13.41
CA CYS A 304 -18.85 -12.12 -12.63
C CYS A 304 -18.07 -13.42 -12.84
N PHE A 305 -17.20 -13.53 -13.86
CA PHE A 305 -16.49 -14.77 -14.16
C PHE A 305 -15.65 -15.28 -12.97
N ASN A 306 -14.96 -14.37 -12.29
CA ASN A 306 -14.16 -14.70 -11.11
C ASN A 306 -15.01 -15.19 -9.92
N GLN A 307 -16.30 -14.85 -9.87
CA GLN A 307 -17.25 -15.24 -8.82
C GLN A 307 -18.06 -16.50 -9.19
N ALA A 308 -18.02 -16.92 -10.45
CA ALA A 308 -18.75 -18.08 -10.93
C ALA A 308 -18.20 -19.39 -10.32
N SER A 309 -19.04 -20.42 -10.26
CA SER A 309 -18.62 -21.75 -9.84
C SER A 309 -17.64 -22.36 -10.85
N GLU A 310 -16.84 -23.32 -10.39
CA GLU A 310 -15.90 -24.04 -11.26
C GLU A 310 -16.60 -24.79 -12.41
N ALA A 311 -17.85 -25.20 -12.23
CA ALA A 311 -18.65 -25.81 -13.29
C ALA A 311 -19.03 -24.78 -14.37
N GLU A 312 -19.49 -23.59 -13.97
CA GLU A 312 -19.82 -22.50 -14.90
C GLU A 312 -18.59 -21.99 -15.64
N LYS A 313 -17.46 -21.82 -14.95
CA LYS A 313 -16.18 -21.42 -15.59
C LYS A 313 -15.77 -22.42 -16.66
N LYS A 314 -15.83 -23.73 -16.37
CA LYS A 314 -15.51 -24.79 -17.34
C LYS A 314 -16.47 -24.77 -18.53
N GLN A 315 -17.76 -24.53 -18.29
CA GLN A 315 -18.73 -24.42 -19.39
C GLN A 315 -18.41 -23.22 -20.29
N ILE A 316 -18.16 -22.04 -19.72
CA ILE A 316 -17.79 -20.85 -20.48
C ILE A 316 -16.51 -21.07 -21.30
N GLN A 317 -15.49 -21.69 -20.69
CA GLN A 317 -14.25 -22.04 -21.40
C GLN A 317 -14.51 -23.02 -22.55
N PHE A 318 -15.36 -24.04 -22.32
CA PHE A 318 -15.75 -24.98 -23.36
C PHE A 318 -16.50 -24.28 -24.50
N ASP A 319 -17.47 -23.42 -24.20
CA ASP A 319 -18.24 -22.68 -25.20
C ASP A 319 -17.32 -21.77 -26.04
N VAL A 320 -16.41 -21.06 -25.37
CA VAL A 320 -15.38 -20.23 -26.01
C VAL A 320 -14.46 -21.04 -26.92
N GLU A 321 -13.91 -22.15 -26.46
CA GLU A 321 -13.01 -22.99 -27.27
C GLU A 321 -13.77 -23.65 -28.42
N SER A 322 -15.04 -24.00 -28.23
CA SER A 322 -15.88 -24.56 -29.28
C SER A 322 -16.07 -23.59 -30.45
N CYS A 323 -16.10 -22.27 -30.19
CA CYS A 323 -16.16 -21.24 -31.22
C CYS A 323 -14.96 -21.25 -32.18
N ARG A 324 -13.82 -21.80 -31.76
CA ARG A 324 -12.62 -21.92 -32.62
C ARG A 324 -12.76 -23.01 -33.67
N TYR A 325 -13.65 -23.98 -33.43
CA TYR A 325 -13.79 -25.18 -34.27
C TYR A 325 -15.16 -25.29 -34.94
N ASN A 326 -16.20 -24.66 -34.40
CA ASN A 326 -17.56 -24.65 -34.96
C ASN A 326 -18.31 -23.34 -34.62
N THR A 327 -19.15 -22.87 -35.54
CA THR A 327 -20.17 -21.85 -35.28
C THR A 327 -21.06 -22.33 -34.15
N ILE A 328 -21.24 -21.55 -33.07
CA ILE A 328 -22.12 -21.90 -31.95
C ILE A 328 -23.49 -22.29 -32.50
N THR A 329 -23.87 -23.57 -32.41
CA THR A 329 -25.25 -23.98 -32.70
C THR A 329 -26.08 -23.52 -31.51
N GLY A 330 -26.67 -22.33 -31.63
CA GLY A 330 -27.62 -21.84 -30.64
C GLY A 330 -28.71 -22.88 -30.42
N GLN A 331 -28.90 -23.30 -29.17
CA GLN A 331 -30.09 -24.06 -28.81
C GLN A 331 -31.29 -23.17 -29.08
N THR A 332 -32.04 -23.52 -30.12
CA THR A 332 -33.37 -22.99 -30.36
C THR A 332 -34.26 -23.49 -29.23
N SER A 333 -34.57 -22.60 -28.29
CA SER A 333 -35.64 -22.83 -27.33
C SER A 333 -36.96 -22.86 -28.13
N ASN A 334 -37.64 -24.01 -28.12
CA ASN A 334 -39.04 -24.13 -28.56
C ASN A 334 -39.98 -23.73 -27.41
#